data_AF-A0A7V5ELF9-F1
#
_entry.id   AF-A0A7V5ELF9-F1
#
_cell.length_a   1.000
_cell.length_b   1.000
_cell.length_c   1.000
_cell.angle_alpha   90.00
_cell.angle_beta   90.00
_cell.angle_gamma   90.00
#
_symmetry.space_group_name_H-M   'P 1'
#
loop_
_entity.id
_entity.type
_entity.pdbx_description
1 polymer ?
#
loop_
_entity_poly.entity_id
_entity_poly.type
_entity_poly.pdbx_seq_one_letter_code
_entity_poly.pdbx_strand_id
1 'polypeptide(L)'
;MKSKALIFGLLAIIFLGACDNNPYGKGMKIYNKHCAVCHADDGNGLQGLIPPIRQSDYLHIHQNDLACIIRHGLDSVITVNGVVYDLQKMPANDILDDIAITNLINFINNAWGNKEEFVTVEKIKADLSRCQ
;
A
#
# COMPACT_ATOMS: atom_id res chain seq x y z
N MET A 1 59.02 17.70 -10.17
CA MET A 1 58.71 16.77 -9.04
C MET A 1 57.49 17.29 -8.30
N LYS A 2 56.30 16.80 -8.68
CA LYS A 2 55.34 16.11 -7.80
C LYS A 2 55.12 16.81 -6.44
N SER A 3 54.03 17.57 -6.32
CA SER A 3 53.07 17.31 -5.24
C SER A 3 51.72 17.94 -5.57
N LYS A 4 50.85 17.15 -6.19
CA LYS A 4 49.41 17.39 -6.23
C LYS A 4 48.88 16.98 -4.85
N ALA A 5 48.59 17.93 -3.98
CA ALA A 5 47.94 17.63 -2.71
C ALA A 5 47.16 18.86 -2.25
N LEU A 6 45.90 18.98 -2.68
CA LEU A 6 44.83 19.73 -1.99
C LEU A 6 43.52 19.69 -2.82
N ILE A 7 43.12 18.50 -3.28
CA ILE A 7 41.75 18.27 -3.78
C ILE A 7 41.32 16.87 -3.31
N PHE A 8 41.25 16.65 -2.00
CA PHE A 8 40.72 15.40 -1.43
C PHE A 8 39.99 15.62 -0.10
N GLY A 9 39.44 16.82 0.11
CA GLY A 9 38.78 17.21 1.36
C GLY A 9 37.29 17.49 1.27
N LEU A 10 36.61 17.13 0.16
CA LEU A 10 35.19 17.46 -0.03
C LEU A 10 34.31 16.30 -0.51
N LEU A 11 34.77 15.05 -0.37
CA LEU A 11 34.03 13.87 -0.85
C LEU A 11 33.54 12.93 0.27
N ALA A 12 33.65 13.33 1.54
CA ALA A 12 33.34 12.47 2.69
C ALA A 12 32.08 12.87 3.48
N ILE A 13 31.21 13.75 2.97
CA ILE A 13 30.01 14.23 3.72
C ILE A 13 28.68 13.83 3.05
N ILE A 14 28.68 13.20 1.87
CA ILE A 14 27.42 12.99 1.10
C ILE A 14 26.69 11.67 1.45
N PHE A 15 27.23 10.79 2.30
CA PHE A 15 26.63 9.45 2.50
C PHE A 15 25.69 9.26 3.71
N LEU A 16 25.34 10.31 4.46
CA LEU A 16 24.50 10.20 5.67
C LEU A 16 23.01 10.54 5.48
N GLY A 17 22.55 10.77 4.24
CA GLY A 17 21.33 11.55 4.00
C GLY A 17 20.14 10.89 3.30
N ALA A 18 19.98 9.56 3.22
CA ALA A 18 18.86 9.00 2.45
C ALA A 18 18.18 7.75 3.02
N CYS A 19 18.15 7.56 4.34
CA CYS A 19 17.21 6.62 4.94
C CYS A 19 15.85 7.33 5.10
N ASP A 20 15.04 7.32 4.04
CA ASP A 20 13.62 7.72 4.13
C ASP A 20 12.87 6.63 4.91
N ASN A 21 12.78 6.85 6.22
CA ASN A 21 12.09 5.97 7.16
C ASN A 21 10.58 6.24 7.23
N ASN A 22 10.02 7.05 6.33
CA ASN A 22 8.59 7.35 6.30
C ASN A 22 7.78 6.15 5.77
N PRO A 23 7.04 5.42 6.63
CA PRO A 23 6.25 4.26 6.19
C PRO A 23 5.12 4.67 5.25
N TYR A 24 4.54 5.86 5.48
CA TYR A 24 3.47 6.42 4.66
C TYR A 24 3.92 6.67 3.21
N GLY A 25 5.11 7.27 3.04
CA GLY A 25 5.70 7.52 1.73
C GLY A 25 6.02 6.23 0.95
N LYS A 26 6.40 5.16 1.66
CA LYS A 26 6.59 3.82 1.06
C LYS A 26 5.26 3.21 0.63
N GLY A 27 4.22 3.30 1.46
CA GLY A 27 2.87 2.83 1.15
C GLY A 27 2.29 3.48 -0.10
N MET A 28 2.42 4.80 -0.23
CA MET A 28 1.98 5.55 -1.42
C MET A 28 2.68 5.07 -2.70
N LYS A 29 4.00 4.85 -2.65
CA LYS A 29 4.77 4.34 -3.80
C LYS A 29 4.30 2.94 -4.22
N ILE A 30 3.99 2.08 -3.25
CA ILE A 30 3.44 0.75 -3.51
C ILE A 30 2.06 0.88 -4.17
N TYR A 31 1.18 1.72 -3.62
CA TYR A 31 -0.16 1.96 -4.16
C TYR A 31 -0.10 2.42 -5.62
N ASN A 32 0.70 3.43 -5.92
CA ASN A 32 0.82 3.98 -7.29
C ASN A 32 1.34 2.93 -8.27
N LYS A 33 2.24 2.05 -7.82
CA LYS A 33 2.85 1.02 -8.68
C LYS A 33 1.93 -0.18 -8.92
N HIS A 34 1.14 -0.58 -7.91
CA HIS A 34 0.45 -1.88 -7.92
C HIS A 34 -1.08 -1.79 -7.90
N CYS A 35 -1.65 -0.66 -7.46
CA CYS A 35 -3.08 -0.56 -7.15
C CYS A 35 -3.80 0.53 -7.96
N ALA A 36 -3.14 1.67 -8.19
CA ALA A 36 -3.73 2.85 -8.83
C ALA A 36 -4.18 2.59 -10.28
N VAL A 37 -3.58 1.62 -10.97
CA VAL A 37 -4.00 1.23 -12.34
C VAL A 37 -5.47 0.80 -12.41
N CYS A 38 -6.00 0.21 -11.32
CA CYS A 38 -7.41 -0.17 -11.23
C CYS A 38 -8.19 0.79 -10.32
N HIS A 39 -7.64 1.12 -9.15
CA HIS A 39 -8.36 1.90 -8.14
C HIS A 39 -8.23 3.42 -8.30
N ALA A 40 -7.60 3.88 -9.39
CA ALA A 40 -7.25 5.28 -9.68
C ALA A 40 -6.27 5.90 -8.68
N ASP A 41 -5.62 7.00 -9.06
CA ASP A 41 -4.65 7.69 -8.18
C ASP A 41 -5.30 8.29 -6.92
N ASP A 42 -6.60 8.58 -6.99
CA ASP A 42 -7.38 9.17 -5.90
C ASP A 42 -8.25 8.14 -5.14
N GLY A 43 -8.10 6.85 -5.44
CA GLY A 43 -8.83 5.78 -4.79
C GLY A 43 -10.32 5.70 -5.14
N ASN A 44 -10.81 6.47 -6.12
CA ASN A 44 -12.23 6.44 -6.52
C ASN A 44 -12.63 5.19 -7.32
N GLY A 45 -11.65 4.41 -7.80
CA GLY A 45 -11.92 3.28 -8.68
C GLY A 45 -12.61 3.70 -9.98
N LEU A 46 -13.43 2.80 -10.51
CA LEU A 46 -14.22 3.04 -11.71
C LEU A 46 -15.64 2.57 -11.46
N GLN A 47 -16.59 3.51 -11.40
CA GLN A 47 -17.96 3.25 -10.98
C GLN A 47 -18.59 2.05 -11.70
N GLY A 48 -19.10 1.10 -10.91
CA GLY A 48 -19.75 -0.12 -11.40
C GLY A 48 -18.80 -1.19 -11.95
N LEU A 49 -17.49 -0.94 -12.01
CA LEU A 49 -16.50 -1.91 -12.48
C LEU A 49 -15.42 -2.22 -11.45
N ILE A 50 -14.78 -1.18 -10.88
CA ILE A 50 -13.73 -1.31 -9.85
C ILE A 50 -14.18 -0.52 -8.61
N PRO A 51 -14.22 -1.15 -7.43
CA PRO A 51 -14.71 -0.50 -6.23
C PRO A 51 -13.79 0.65 -5.77
N PRO A 52 -14.37 1.72 -5.20
CA PRO A 52 -13.58 2.76 -4.54
C PRO A 52 -12.95 2.22 -3.27
N ILE A 53 -11.71 2.62 -3.02
CA ILE A 53 -11.01 2.44 -1.74
C ILE A 53 -11.17 3.69 -0.88
N ARG A 54 -11.31 4.86 -1.52
CA ARG A 54 -11.60 6.13 -0.87
C ARG A 54 -12.97 6.08 -0.20
N GLN A 55 -13.01 6.42 1.09
CA GLN A 55 -14.23 6.48 1.91
C GLN A 55 -15.12 5.24 1.74
N SER A 56 -14.49 4.06 1.75
CA SER A 56 -15.13 2.77 1.52
C SER A 56 -15.65 2.19 2.83
N ASP A 57 -16.95 1.92 2.92
CA ASP A 57 -17.54 1.15 4.02
C ASP A 57 -16.92 -0.26 4.12
N TYR A 58 -16.65 -0.88 2.98
CA TYR A 58 -16.04 -2.19 2.87
C TYR A 58 -14.63 -2.18 3.47
N LEU A 59 -13.82 -1.16 3.16
CA LEU A 59 -12.50 -0.97 3.77
C LEU A 59 -12.60 -0.89 5.31
N HIS A 60 -13.58 -0.15 5.84
CA HIS A 60 -13.77 0.02 7.27
C HIS A 60 -14.17 -1.30 7.96
N ILE A 61 -15.12 -2.02 7.37
CA ILE A 61 -15.67 -3.26 7.94
C ILE A 61 -14.67 -4.43 7.86
N HIS A 62 -13.89 -4.51 6.78
CA HIS A 62 -13.07 -5.67 6.44
C HIS A 62 -11.57 -5.49 6.72
N GLN A 63 -11.19 -4.65 7.69
CA GLN A 63 -9.78 -4.40 8.05
C GLN A 63 -8.95 -5.68 8.29
N ASN A 64 -9.57 -6.71 8.86
CA ASN A 64 -8.92 -7.99 9.16
C ASN A 64 -8.71 -8.89 7.93
N ASP A 65 -9.35 -8.55 6.80
CA ASP A 65 -9.32 -9.34 5.57
C ASP A 65 -8.42 -8.69 4.51
N LEU A 66 -8.09 -7.40 4.65
CA LEU A 66 -7.35 -6.63 3.64
C LEU A 66 -6.02 -7.27 3.25
N ALA A 67 -5.27 -7.77 4.24
CA ALA A 67 -3.98 -8.42 3.97
C ALA A 67 -4.15 -9.65 3.06
N CYS A 68 -5.19 -10.44 3.32
CA CYS A 68 -5.53 -11.62 2.53
C CYS A 68 -6.03 -11.24 1.13
N ILE A 69 -6.89 -10.22 1.03
CA ILE A 69 -7.39 -9.68 -0.24
C ILE A 69 -6.24 -9.18 -1.11
N ILE A 70 -5.28 -8.46 -0.53
CA ILE A 70 -4.10 -7.98 -1.26
C ILE A 70 -3.23 -9.16 -1.73
N ARG A 71 -2.98 -10.14 -0.86
CA ARG A 71 -2.09 -11.27 -1.15
C ARG A 71 -2.69 -12.25 -2.15
N HIS A 72 -3.98 -12.54 -2.05
CA HIS A 72 -4.65 -13.63 -2.76
C HIS A 72 -5.69 -13.16 -3.78
N GLY A 73 -5.98 -11.87 -3.81
CA GLY A 73 -7.03 -11.31 -4.65
C GLY A 73 -8.42 -11.48 -4.03
N LEU A 74 -9.43 -11.12 -4.81
CA LEU A 74 -10.83 -11.22 -4.42
C LEU A 74 -11.67 -11.60 -5.64
N ASP A 75 -12.38 -12.72 -5.51
CA ASP A 75 -13.25 -13.31 -6.55
C ASP A 75 -14.63 -13.60 -5.97
N SER A 76 -15.24 -12.59 -5.37
CA SER A 76 -16.57 -12.68 -4.80
C SER A 76 -17.34 -11.40 -5.09
N VAL A 77 -18.68 -11.53 -5.11
CA VAL A 77 -19.56 -10.38 -5.22
C VAL A 77 -19.48 -9.59 -3.91
N ILE A 78 -19.17 -8.30 -4.02
CA ILE A 78 -19.12 -7.40 -2.87
C ILE A 78 -20.05 -6.21 -3.07
N THR A 79 -20.41 -5.57 -1.97
CA THR A 79 -21.09 -4.27 -1.98
C THR A 79 -20.18 -3.26 -1.32
N VAL A 80 -19.92 -2.15 -2.02
CA VAL A 80 -19.10 -1.04 -1.52
C VAL A 80 -19.90 0.25 -1.69
N ASN A 81 -20.13 0.95 -0.59
CA ASN A 81 -20.92 2.19 -0.52
C ASN A 81 -22.31 2.03 -1.16
N GLY A 82 -22.95 0.87 -0.92
CA GLY A 82 -24.28 0.53 -1.47
C GLY A 82 -24.30 0.13 -2.95
N VAL A 83 -23.14 0.07 -3.62
CA VAL A 83 -23.02 -0.37 -5.03
C VAL A 83 -22.47 -1.79 -5.08
N VAL A 84 -23.12 -2.67 -5.87
CA VAL A 84 -22.69 -4.05 -6.07
C VAL A 84 -21.58 -4.11 -7.12
N TYR A 85 -20.54 -4.88 -6.85
CA TYR A 85 -19.44 -5.20 -7.77
C TYR A 85 -19.33 -6.72 -7.93
N ASP A 86 -19.59 -7.20 -9.13
CA ASP A 86 -19.60 -8.62 -9.51
C ASP A 86 -18.90 -8.91 -10.85
N LEU A 87 -18.41 -7.87 -11.54
CA LEU A 87 -17.91 -7.98 -12.91
C LEU A 87 -16.42 -8.29 -13.02
N GLN A 88 -15.62 -7.89 -12.02
CA GLN A 88 -14.16 -8.00 -12.08
C GLN A 88 -13.60 -8.65 -10.82
N LYS A 89 -12.60 -9.50 -11.03
CA LYS A 89 -11.82 -10.10 -9.95
C LYS A 89 -10.66 -9.18 -9.62
N MET A 90 -10.39 -8.97 -8.34
CA MET A 90 -9.15 -8.35 -7.91
C MET A 90 -8.03 -9.41 -8.00
N PRO A 91 -6.97 -9.19 -8.80
CA PRO A 91 -5.88 -10.14 -8.90
C PRO A 91 -5.05 -10.17 -7.61
N ALA A 92 -4.43 -11.33 -7.34
CA ALA A 92 -3.47 -11.50 -6.25
C ALA A 92 -2.22 -10.64 -6.46
N ASN A 93 -1.61 -10.20 -5.36
CA ASN A 93 -0.26 -9.64 -5.35
C ASN A 93 0.65 -10.45 -4.40
N ASP A 94 1.31 -11.44 -4.98
CA ASP A 94 2.21 -12.39 -4.29
C ASP A 94 3.65 -11.86 -4.16
N ILE A 95 3.97 -10.73 -4.77
CA ILE A 95 5.30 -10.11 -4.75
C ILE A 95 5.50 -9.27 -3.49
N LEU A 96 4.43 -8.73 -2.90
CA LEU A 96 4.51 -7.87 -1.71
C LEU A 96 4.75 -8.71 -0.44
N ASP A 97 5.87 -8.41 0.23
CA ASP A 97 6.15 -8.93 1.57
C ASP A 97 5.25 -8.29 2.65
N ASP A 98 5.30 -8.85 3.86
CA ASP A 98 4.41 -8.42 4.95
C ASP A 98 4.62 -6.94 5.31
N ILE A 99 5.86 -6.44 5.23
CA ILE A 99 6.19 -5.03 5.53
C ILE A 99 5.60 -4.11 4.45
N ALA A 100 5.70 -4.50 3.19
CA ALA A 100 5.13 -3.78 2.07
C ALA A 100 3.60 -3.72 2.18
N ILE A 101 2.95 -4.84 2.54
CA ILE A 101 1.50 -4.89 2.79
C ILE A 101 1.12 -3.99 3.98
N THR A 102 1.89 -4.02 5.09
CA THR A 102 1.66 -3.11 6.23
C THR A 102 1.73 -1.65 5.81
N ASN A 103 2.77 -1.24 5.07
CA ASN A 103 2.92 0.14 4.63
C ASN A 103 1.79 0.55 3.67
N LEU A 104 1.38 -0.34 2.77
CA LEU A 104 0.29 -0.12 1.83
C LEU A 104 -1.04 0.10 2.55
N ILE A 105 -1.41 -0.79 3.49
CA ILE A 105 -2.65 -0.67 4.26
C ILE A 105 -2.64 0.61 5.09
N ASN A 106 -1.52 0.94 5.75
CA ASN A 106 -1.41 2.18 6.53
C ASN A 106 -1.55 3.44 5.68
N PHE A 107 -1.04 3.44 4.45
CA PHE A 107 -1.28 4.52 3.49
C PHE A 107 -2.77 4.61 3.14
N ILE A 108 -3.39 3.51 2.72
CA ILE A 108 -4.82 3.45 2.34
C ILE A 108 -5.72 3.91 3.51
N ASN A 109 -5.46 3.44 4.72
CA ASN A 109 -6.22 3.74 5.93
C ASN A 109 -6.24 5.24 6.28
N ASN A 110 -5.26 6.00 5.78
CA ASN A 110 -5.08 7.42 6.07
C ASN A 110 -5.04 8.28 4.79
N ALA A 111 -5.37 7.71 3.64
CA ALA A 111 -5.47 8.42 2.37
C ALA A 111 -6.93 8.84 2.12
N TRP A 112 -7.10 9.92 1.35
CA TRP A 112 -8.39 10.36 0.81
C TRP A 112 -9.52 10.57 1.83
N GLY A 113 -9.18 10.81 3.09
CA GLY A 113 -10.14 11.03 4.17
C GLY A 113 -10.63 9.74 4.85
N ASN A 114 -10.03 8.59 4.56
CA ASN A 114 -10.13 7.39 5.38
C ASN A 114 -9.56 7.70 6.78
N LYS A 115 -10.16 7.09 7.81
CA LYS A 115 -9.81 7.33 9.22
C LYS A 115 -9.76 6.01 9.98
N GLU A 116 -8.95 5.10 9.49
CA GLU A 116 -8.75 3.80 10.12
C GLU A 116 -7.47 3.81 10.97
N GLU A 117 -7.38 2.88 11.91
CA GLU A 117 -6.20 2.74 12.76
C GLU A 117 -4.97 2.29 11.95
N PHE A 118 -3.79 2.66 12.44
CA PHE A 118 -2.54 2.11 11.93
C PHE A 118 -2.40 0.64 12.36
N VAL A 119 -2.00 -0.21 11.42
CA VAL A 119 -1.73 -1.63 11.65
C VAL A 119 -0.24 -1.90 11.77
N THR A 120 0.12 -2.89 12.58
CA THR A 120 1.49 -3.34 12.76
C THR A 120 1.84 -4.51 11.84
N VAL A 121 3.13 -4.76 11.65
CA VAL A 121 3.59 -5.93 10.86
C VAL A 121 3.15 -7.24 11.53
N GLU A 122 3.13 -7.29 12.86
CA GLU A 122 2.67 -8.45 13.62
C GLU A 122 1.19 -8.75 13.35
N LYS A 123 0.36 -7.70 13.29
CA LYS A 123 -1.06 -7.83 12.94
C LYS A 123 -1.21 -8.34 11.52
N ILE A 124 -0.48 -7.79 10.54
CA ILE A 124 -0.52 -8.25 9.15
C ILE A 124 -0.09 -9.70 9.01
N LYS A 125 0.97 -10.12 9.70
CA LYS A 125 1.39 -11.53 9.74
C LYS A 125 0.30 -12.44 10.30
N ALA A 126 -0.34 -12.03 11.40
CA ALA A 126 -1.43 -12.77 12.00
C ALA A 126 -2.69 -12.81 11.10
N ASP A 127 -2.92 -11.80 10.27
CA ASP A 127 -3.99 -11.81 9.27
C ASP A 127 -3.67 -12.79 8.14
N LEU A 128 -2.47 -12.67 7.55
CA LEU A 128 -2.02 -13.54 6.48
C LEU A 128 -1.97 -15.02 6.88
N SER A 129 -1.66 -15.35 8.14
CA SER A 129 -1.66 -16.75 8.60
C SER A 129 -3.06 -17.38 8.65
N ARG A 130 -4.14 -16.60 8.63
CA ARG A 130 -5.52 -17.12 8.68
C ARG A 130 -6.09 -17.48 7.31
N CYS A 131 -5.43 -17.05 6.23
CA CYS A 131 -5.89 -17.23 4.86
C CYS A 131 -4.87 -17.95 3.97
N GLN A 132 -3.92 -18.65 4.60
CA GLN A 132 -3.02 -19.61 3.95
C GLN A 132 -3.75 -20.91 3.62
#